data_AF-A0A847X9B5-F1
#
_entry.id   AF-A0A847X9B5-F1
#
_cell.length_a   1.000
_cell.length_b   1.000
_cell.length_c   1.000
_cell.angle_alpha   90.00
_cell.angle_beta   90.00
_cell.angle_gamma   90.00
#
_symmetry.space_group_name_H-M   'P 1'
#
loop_
_entity.id
_entity.type
_entity.pdbx_description
1 polymer ?
#
loop_
_entity_poly.entity_id
_entity_poly.type
_entity_poly.pdbx_seq_one_letter_code
_entity_poly.pdbx_strand_id
1 'polypeptide(L)'
;MNQPLDKDEALKTIQRVYKPGIFNPIFLSLVCVAPYLWLFIDIADKRHDRLNMLALLSGISISVITWTWTHFVLKMKEFKKETKDYLRDPEKYEW
;
A
#
# COMPACT_ATOMS: atom_id res chain seq x y z
N MET A 1 25.89 32.85 -4.40
CA MET A 1 24.87 32.52 -3.38
C MET A 1 23.56 32.16 -4.10
N ASN A 2 23.54 31.03 -4.81
CA ASN A 2 22.42 30.59 -5.66
C ASN A 2 22.17 29.10 -5.42
N GLN A 3 21.42 28.72 -4.37
CA GLN A 3 21.07 27.30 -4.14
C GLN A 3 19.69 27.02 -3.46
N PRO A 4 18.65 27.88 -3.48
CA PRO A 4 17.33 27.47 -3.02
C PRO A 4 16.49 26.73 -4.07
N LEU A 5 16.69 26.99 -5.38
CA LEU A 5 15.82 26.45 -6.44
C LEU A 5 15.98 24.94 -6.68
N ASP A 6 17.20 24.43 -6.57
CA ASP A 6 17.55 23.04 -6.89
C ASP A 6 16.97 22.04 -5.85
N LYS A 7 16.89 22.46 -4.59
CA LYS A 7 16.34 21.64 -3.49
C LYS A 7 14.84 21.38 -3.66
N ASP A 8 14.07 22.39 -4.05
CA ASP A 8 12.61 22.27 -4.23
C ASP A 8 12.26 21.40 -5.45
N GLU A 9 13.08 21.44 -6.50
CA GLU A 9 12.88 20.67 -7.72
C GLU A 9 13.25 19.18 -7.53
N ALA A 10 14.33 18.91 -6.79
CA ALA A 10 14.70 17.57 -6.38
C ALA A 10 13.67 16.96 -5.40
N LEU A 11 13.14 17.74 -4.44
CA LEU A 11 12.05 17.31 -3.57
C LEU A 11 10.77 16.98 -4.34
N LYS A 12 10.41 17.80 -5.33
CA LYS A 12 9.30 17.49 -6.23
C LYS A 12 9.54 16.21 -7.02
N THR A 13 10.77 15.95 -7.45
CA THR A 13 11.15 14.73 -8.18
C THR A 13 11.05 13.49 -7.29
N ILE A 14 11.57 13.55 -6.07
CA ILE A 14 11.44 12.47 -5.05
C ILE A 14 9.95 12.23 -4.72
N GLN A 15 9.17 13.28 -4.51
CA GLN A 15 7.73 13.15 -4.25
C GLN A 15 6.95 12.59 -5.45
N ARG A 16 7.39 12.85 -6.68
CA ARG A 16 6.68 12.40 -7.88
C ARG A 16 7.04 10.98 -8.28
N VAL A 17 8.30 10.58 -8.09
CA VAL A 17 8.81 9.25 -8.49
C VAL A 17 8.60 8.23 -7.37
N TYR A 18 8.73 8.63 -6.11
CA TYR A 18 8.87 7.69 -4.99
C TYR A 18 7.68 7.65 -4.01
N LYS A 19 6.69 8.53 -4.16
CA LYS A 19 5.50 8.52 -3.29
C LYS A 19 4.74 7.20 -3.49
N PRO A 20 4.66 6.33 -2.47
CA PRO A 20 3.96 5.07 -2.61
C PRO A 20 2.47 5.34 -2.88
N GLY A 21 1.99 4.88 -4.03
CA GLY A 21 0.62 5.06 -4.45
C GLY A 21 -0.35 4.28 -3.57
N ILE A 22 -1.28 5.00 -2.92
CA ILE A 22 -2.30 4.39 -2.04
C ILE A 22 -3.41 3.67 -2.84
N PHE A 23 -3.49 3.92 -4.14
CA PHE A 23 -4.51 3.30 -5.00
C PHE A 23 -4.40 1.78 -5.04
N ASN A 24 -3.17 1.25 -5.20
CA ASN A 24 -2.95 -0.19 -5.32
C ASN A 24 -3.39 -0.99 -4.07
N PRO A 25 -2.99 -0.63 -2.83
CA PRO A 25 -3.46 -1.33 -1.64
C PRO A 25 -4.98 -1.22 -1.44
N ILE A 26 -5.59 -0.08 -1.78
CA ILE A 26 -7.05 0.11 -1.70
C ILE A 26 -7.77 -0.79 -2.71
N PHE A 27 -7.35 -0.76 -3.98
CA PHE A 27 -7.95 -1.56 -5.04
C PHE A 27 -7.86 -3.05 -4.75
N LEU A 28 -6.69 -3.53 -4.32
CA LEU A 28 -6.50 -4.93 -3.95
C LEU A 28 -7.40 -5.32 -2.77
N SER A 29 -7.54 -4.43 -1.78
CA SER A 29 -8.43 -4.68 -0.64
C SER A 29 -9.89 -4.82 -1.07
N LEU A 30 -10.36 -3.99 -2.01
CA LEU A 30 -11.73 -4.11 -2.55
C LEU A 30 -11.96 -5.44 -3.26
N VAL A 31 -11.00 -5.89 -4.07
CA VAL A 31 -11.08 -7.20 -4.75
C VAL A 31 -11.11 -8.34 -3.74
N CYS A 32 -10.25 -8.29 -2.72
CA CYS A 32 -10.16 -9.30 -1.67
C CYS A 32 -11.38 -9.35 -0.73
N VAL A 33 -12.25 -8.33 -0.72
CA VAL A 33 -13.51 -8.33 0.05
C VAL A 33 -14.62 -9.12 -0.66
N ALA A 34 -14.55 -9.30 -1.98
CA ALA A 34 -15.55 -10.05 -2.76
C ALA A 34 -15.84 -11.47 -2.22
N PRO A 35 -14.85 -12.34 -1.92
CA PRO A 35 -15.12 -13.66 -1.34
C PRO A 35 -15.76 -13.59 0.04
N TYR A 36 -15.49 -12.54 0.81
CA TYR A 36 -16.12 -12.30 2.11
C TYR A 36 -17.61 -11.97 1.98
N LEU A 37 -17.95 -11.08 1.04
CA LEU A 37 -19.35 -10.75 0.74
C LEU A 37 -20.11 -11.97 0.23
N TRP A 38 -19.46 -12.78 -0.61
CA TRP A 38 -20.08 -13.99 -1.13
C TRP A 38 -20.31 -15.04 -0.03
N LEU A 39 -19.33 -15.25 0.85
CA LEU A 39 -19.49 -16.11 2.02
C LEU A 39 -20.67 -15.66 2.90
N PHE A 40 -20.82 -14.35 3.11
CA PHE A 40 -21.92 -13.78 3.88
C PHE A 40 -23.29 -14.05 3.23
N ILE A 41 -23.39 -13.87 1.91
CA ILE A 41 -24.63 -14.17 1.15
C ILE A 41 -24.97 -15.66 1.24
N ASP A 42 -24.00 -16.55 1.05
CA ASP A 42 -24.22 -18.00 1.12
C ASP A 42 -24.69 -18.45 2.52
N ILE A 43 -24.16 -17.84 3.58
CA ILE A 43 -24.63 -18.05 4.96
C ILE A 43 -26.06 -17.56 5.14
N ALA A 44 -26.40 -16.37 4.64
CA ALA A 44 -27.74 -15.80 4.73
C ALA A 44 -28.78 -16.63 3.95
N ASP A 45 -28.40 -17.16 2.79
CA ASP A 45 -29.24 -18.01 1.94
C ASP A 45 -29.28 -19.48 2.40
N LYS A 46 -28.59 -19.83 3.50
CA LYS A 46 -28.44 -21.22 4.02
C LYS A 46 -27.87 -22.21 3.00
N ARG A 47 -27.07 -21.73 2.04
CA ARG A 47 -26.37 -22.56 1.05
C ARG A 47 -25.00 -22.93 1.60
N HIS A 48 -24.85 -24.17 2.05
CA HIS A 48 -23.64 -24.62 2.73
C HIS A 48 -22.67 -25.42 1.85
N ASP A 49 -23.05 -25.72 0.61
CA ASP A 49 -22.28 -26.60 -0.29
C ASP A 49 -20.86 -26.10 -0.59
N ARG A 50 -20.62 -24.78 -0.53
CA ARG A 50 -19.34 -24.14 -0.87
C ARG A 50 -18.69 -23.41 0.29
N LEU A 51 -19.23 -23.57 1.49
CA LEU A 51 -18.90 -22.73 2.65
C LEU A 51 -17.43 -22.89 3.09
N ASN A 52 -16.92 -24.13 3.09
CA ASN A 52 -15.51 -24.41 3.40
C ASN A 52 -14.55 -23.80 2.37
N MET A 53 -14.90 -23.86 1.08
CA MET A 53 -14.06 -23.28 0.03
C MET A 53 -14.04 -21.74 0.13
N LEU A 54 -15.19 -21.12 0.32
CA LEU A 54 -15.30 -19.66 0.50
C LEU A 54 -14.61 -19.19 1.78
N ALA A 55 -14.69 -19.95 2.87
CA ALA A 55 -14.00 -19.65 4.13
C ALA A 55 -12.46 -19.72 3.99
N LEU A 56 -11.94 -20.68 3.23
CA LEU A 56 -10.51 -20.74 2.91
C LEU A 56 -10.08 -19.54 2.05
N LEU A 57 -10.85 -19.22 1.01
CA LEU A 57 -10.59 -18.06 0.13
C LEU A 57 -10.64 -16.74 0.91
N SER A 58 -11.59 -16.60 1.84
CA SER A 58 -11.70 -15.41 2.69
C SER A 58 -10.50 -15.29 3.64
N GLY A 59 -10.02 -16.39 4.21
CA GLY A 59 -8.81 -16.42 5.04
C GLY A 59 -7.54 -16.04 4.27
N ILE A 60 -7.37 -16.54 3.05
CA ILE A 60 -6.26 -16.16 2.15
C ILE A 60 -6.35 -14.66 1.82
N SER A 61 -7.55 -14.16 1.53
CA SER A 61 -7.78 -12.76 1.19
C SER A 61 -7.37 -11.80 2.30
N ILE A 62 -7.65 -12.14 3.57
CA ILE A 62 -7.16 -11.36 4.73
C ILE A 62 -5.64 -11.35 4.80
N SER A 63 -5.00 -12.49 4.57
CA SER A 63 -3.54 -12.60 4.58
C SER A 63 -2.91 -11.69 3.52
N VAL A 64 -3.50 -11.68 2.31
CA VAL A 64 -3.07 -10.81 1.20
C VAL A 64 -3.25 -9.34 1.54
N ILE A 65 -4.44 -8.94 2.05
CA ILE A 65 -4.70 -7.56 2.51
C ILE A 65 -3.64 -7.15 3.54
N THR A 66 -3.42 -7.98 4.55
CA THR A 66 -2.48 -7.70 5.65
C THR A 66 -1.06 -7.52 5.12
N TRP A 67 -0.61 -8.40 4.22
CA TRP A 67 0.70 -8.30 3.59
C TRP A 67 0.85 -7.01 2.77
N THR A 68 -0.15 -6.70 1.93
CA THR A 68 -0.15 -5.51 1.08
C THR A 68 -0.10 -4.22 1.88
N TRP A 69 -0.88 -4.12 2.95
CA TRP A 69 -0.85 -2.95 3.85
C TRP A 69 0.45 -2.87 4.64
N THR A 70 0.97 -4.00 5.13
CA THR A 70 2.28 -4.03 5.82
C THR A 70 3.37 -3.51 4.90
N HIS A 71 3.44 -4.01 3.67
CA HIS A 71 4.41 -3.57 2.67
C HIS A 71 4.24 -2.09 2.30
N PHE A 72 2.99 -1.61 2.16
CA PHE A 72 2.72 -0.19 1.92
C PHE A 72 3.21 0.69 3.07
N VAL A 73 2.96 0.29 4.33
CA VAL A 73 3.42 1.02 5.52
C VAL A 73 4.94 1.04 5.61
N LEU A 74 5.61 -0.07 5.29
CA LEU A 74 7.08 -0.14 5.25
C LEU A 74 7.64 0.82 4.20
N LYS A 75 7.12 0.79 2.97
CA LYS A 75 7.52 1.73 1.91
C LYS A 75 7.24 3.19 2.28
N MET A 76 6.13 3.46 2.95
CA MET A 76 5.81 4.81 3.42
C MET A 76 6.79 5.29 4.52
N LYS A 77 7.20 4.40 5.42
CA LYS A 77 8.20 4.71 6.45
C LYS A 77 9.57 4.98 5.83
N GLU A 78 9.97 4.16 4.86
CA GLU A 78 11.23 4.32 4.11
C GLU A 78 11.23 5.64 3.34
N PHE A 79 10.18 5.92 2.57
CA PHE A 79 10.01 7.20 1.87
C PHE A 79 10.09 8.41 2.82
N LYS A 80 9.43 8.34 3.99
CA LYS A 80 9.48 9.43 4.98
C LYS A 80 10.87 9.60 5.57
N LYS A 81 11.62 8.50 5.74
CA LYS A 81 13.00 8.53 6.23
C LYS A 81 13.93 9.14 5.17
N GLU A 82 13.88 8.66 3.94
CA GLU A 82 14.69 9.17 2.82
C GLU A 82 14.41 10.66 2.55
N THR A 83 13.14 11.07 2.54
CA THR A 83 12.78 12.49 2.37
C THR A 83 13.33 13.35 3.50
N LYS A 84 13.31 12.84 4.74
CA LYS A 84 13.83 13.56 5.91
C LYS A 84 15.36 13.63 5.91
N ASP A 85 16.02 12.54 5.52
CA ASP A 85 17.48 12.48 5.42
C ASP A 85 17.99 13.39 4.28
N TYR A 86 17.29 13.41 3.14
CA TYR A 86 17.56 14.35 2.04
C TYR A 86 17.39 15.82 2.43
N LEU A 87 16.33 16.15 3.19
CA LEU A 87 16.13 17.49 3.75
C LEU A 87 17.22 17.89 4.76
N ARG A 88 17.85 16.92 5.42
CA ARG A 88 18.86 17.16 6.48
C ARG A 88 20.27 17.33 5.91
N ASP A 89 20.69 16.46 5.00
CA ASP A 89 22.02 16.48 4.37
C ASP A 89 21.90 16.23 2.85
N PRO A 90 21.54 17.26 2.06
CA PRO A 90 21.35 17.12 0.62
C PRO A 90 22.66 16.82 -0.14
N GLU A 91 23.82 17.21 0.41
CA GLU A 91 25.14 16.98 -0.21
C GLU A 91 25.57 15.51 -0.21
N LYS A 92 24.90 14.65 0.56
CA LYS A 92 25.23 13.22 0.67
C LYS A 92 24.56 12.35 -0.38
N TYR A 93 23.62 12.92 -1.12
CA TYR A 93 22.96 12.28 -2.25
C TYR A 93 23.55 12.86 -3.53
N GLU A 94 24.64 12.24 -4.01
CA GLU A 94 25.08 12.43 -5.40
C GLU A 94 24.06 11.74 -6.30
N TRP A 95 23.38 12.53 -7.13
CA TRP A 95 22.50 12.05 -8.20
C TRP A 95 23.07 12.52 -9.54
#